data_AF-A0A7G8W6Y3-F1
#
_entry.id   AF-A0A7G8W6Y3-F1
#
_cell.length_a   1.000
_cell.length_b   1.000
_cell.length_c   1.000
_cell.angle_alpha   90.00
_cell.angle_beta   90.00
_cell.angle_gamma   90.00
#
_symmetry.space_group_name_H-M   'P 1'
#
loop_
_entity.id
_entity.type
_entity.pdbx_description
1 polymer ?
#
loop_
_entity_poly.entity_id
_entity_poly.type
_entity_poly.pdbx_seq_one_letter_code
_entity_poly.pdbx_strand_id
1 'polypeptide(L)' 'MVRNLRHLAEVVRDEKHRHIAVLQRGVVLEYGETHTVLRDPQHAYTRKLIDAVVSAMEAI' A
#
# COMPACT_ATOMS: atom_id res chain seq x y z
N MET A 1 -3.34 -10.28 9.07
CA MET A 1 -4.57 -10.06 8.27
C MET A 1 -4.82 -8.57 8.11
N VAL A 2 -4.33 -7.94 7.02
CA VAL A 2 -4.58 -6.50 6.75
C VAL A 2 -5.90 -6.41 5.99
N ARG A 3 -7.02 -6.36 6.73
CA ARG A 3 -8.36 -6.14 6.19
C ARG A 3 -8.85 -4.77 6.65
N ASN A 4 -8.43 -3.71 5.96
CA ASN A 4 -9.25 -2.53 5.69
C ASN A 4 -8.43 -1.52 4.90
N LEU A 5 -8.77 -1.30 3.63
CA LEU A 5 -8.48 -0.08 2.87
C LEU A 5 -9.33 -0.15 1.61
N ARG A 6 -10.59 0.27 1.77
CA ARG A 6 -11.69 0.03 0.83
C ARG A 6 -11.53 0.61 -0.59
N HIS A 7 -10.39 1.20 -0.96
CA HIS A 7 -10.21 1.75 -2.32
C HIS A 7 -8.79 1.69 -2.90
N LEU A 8 -7.82 1.00 -2.30
CA LEU A 8 -6.45 1.02 -2.81
C LEU A 8 -5.66 -0.24 -2.45
N ALA A 9 -5.07 -0.86 -3.47
CA ALA A 9 -4.21 -2.04 -3.39
C ALA A 9 -4.92 -3.31 -2.88
N GLU A 10 -5.13 -4.27 -3.78
CA GLU A 10 -5.27 -5.65 -3.34
C GLU A 10 -3.91 -6.09 -2.78
N VAL A 11 -3.75 -5.92 -1.46
CA VAL A 11 -2.56 -6.40 -0.76
C VAL A 11 -2.68 -7.92 -0.69
N VAL A 12 -2.13 -8.59 -1.69
CA VAL A 12 -1.88 -10.04 -1.63
C VAL A 12 -0.72 -10.24 -0.66
N ARG A 13 -1.05 -10.43 0.62
CA ARG A 13 -0.11 -10.96 1.60
C ARG A 13 -0.02 -12.47 1.38
N ASP A 14 1.05 -12.91 0.75
CA ASP A 14 1.49 -14.28 0.97
C ASP A 14 2.15 -14.31 2.35
N GLU A 15 1.70 -15.20 3.25
CA GLU A 15 2.31 -15.34 4.58
C GLU A 15 3.80 -15.72 4.51
N LYS A 16 4.29 -16.16 3.34
CA LYS A 16 5.69 -16.43 3.00
C LYS A 16 6.39 -15.34 2.20
N HIS A 17 5.68 -14.42 1.54
CA HIS A 17 6.32 -13.40 0.70
C HIS A 17 6.03 -11.99 1.20
N ARG A 18 7.10 -11.34 1.68
CA ARG A 18 7.13 -9.98 2.23
C ARG A 18 6.80 -8.89 1.21
N HIS A 19 6.09 -9.15 0.11
CA HIS A 19 5.87 -8.18 -0.98
C HIS A 19 4.43 -7.65 -1.00
N ILE A 20 4.25 -6.45 -1.54
CA ILE A 20 2.94 -5.84 -1.81
C ILE A 20 2.90 -5.30 -3.24
N ALA A 21 1.71 -5.33 -3.83
CA ALA A 21 1.40 -4.62 -5.08
C ALA A 21 0.41 -3.49 -4.79
N VAL A 22 0.64 -2.31 -5.38
CA VAL A 22 -0.28 -1.18 -5.39
C VAL A 22 -0.99 -1.16 -6.72
N LEU A 23 -2.31 -1.26 -6.69
CA LEU A 23 -3.15 -1.28 -7.89
C LEU A 23 -4.06 -0.06 -7.96
N GLN A 24 -4.22 0.48 -9.17
CA GLN A 24 -5.21 1.49 -9.51
C GLN A 24 -5.88 1.14 -10.83
N ARG A 25 -7.22 1.01 -10.82
CA ARG A 25 -8.02 0.76 -12.04
C ARG A 25 -7.53 -0.45 -12.86
N GLY A 26 -7.13 -1.52 -12.17
CA GLY A 26 -6.64 -2.75 -12.82
C GLY A 26 -5.18 -2.70 -13.28
N VAL A 27 -4.46 -1.62 -13.02
CA VAL A 27 -3.04 -1.48 -13.36
C VAL A 27 -2.19 -1.54 -12.08
N VAL A 28 -1.13 -2.34 -12.11
CA VAL A 28 -0.10 -2.34 -11.05
C VAL A 28 0.76 -1.10 -11.22
N LEU A 29 0.74 -0.23 -10.22
CA LEU A 29 1.51 1.01 -10.20
C LEU A 29 2.83 0.86 -9.44
N GLU A 30 2.90 -0.05 -8.48
CA GLU A 30 4.10 -0.30 -7.69
C GLU A 30 4.07 -1.73 -7.14
N TYR A 31 5.21 -2.40 -7.10
CA TYR A 31 5.36 -3.73 -6.52
C TYR A 31 6.73 -3.86 -5.88
N GLY A 32 6.80 -4.39 -4.67
CA GLY A 32 8.07 -4.52 -3.96
C GLY A 32 7.89 -5.06 -2.55
N GLU A 33 9.00 -5.15 -1.79
CA GLU A 33 8.93 -5.55 -0.39
C GLU A 33 8.06 -4.56 0.39
N THR A 34 7.18 -5.09 1.24
CA THR A 34 6.21 -4.36 2.07
C THR A 34 6.89 -3.21 2.79
N HIS A 35 8.05 -3.46 3.38
CA HIS A 35 8.80 -2.47 4.12
C HIS A 35 9.32 -1.34 3.22
N THR A 36 9.86 -1.70 2.05
CA THR A 36 10.32 -0.73 1.05
C THR A 36 9.18 0.10 0.52
N VAL A 37 8.09 -0.50 0.06
CA VAL A 37 6.96 0.23 -0.54
C VAL A 37 6.27 1.12 0.50
N LEU A 38 6.25 0.74 1.78
CA LEU A 38 5.68 1.57 2.84
C LEU A 38 6.61 2.69 3.34
N ARG A 39 7.94 2.49 3.33
CA ARG A 39 8.91 3.49 3.84
C ARG A 39 9.50 4.40 2.77
N ASP A 40 9.65 3.88 1.56
CA ASP A 40 10.22 4.57 0.41
C ASP A 40 9.37 4.34 -0.85
N PRO A 41 8.09 4.76 -0.83
CA PRO A 41 7.18 4.62 -1.97
C PRO A 41 7.68 5.42 -3.18
N GLN A 42 7.96 4.72 -4.28
CA GLN A 42 8.47 5.34 -5.50
C GLN A 42 7.36 6.02 -6.29
N HIS A 43 6.16 5.43 -6.33
CA HIS A 43 5.06 5.97 -7.12
C HIS A 43 4.32 7.08 -6.38
N ALA A 44 4.06 8.21 -7.06
CA ALA A 44 3.40 9.38 -6.44
C ALA A 44 1.99 9.07 -5.90
N TYR A 45 1.29 8.12 -6.53
CA TYR A 45 -0.01 7.63 -6.03
C TYR A 45 0.13 6.84 -4.72
N THR A 46 1.16 6.01 -4.59
CA THR A 46 1.45 5.24 -3.36
C THR A 46 1.79 6.17 -2.21
N ARG A 47 2.57 7.23 -2.47
CA ARG A 47 2.84 8.30 -1.48
C ARG A 47 1.54 8.91 -0.95
N LYS A 48 0.67 9.38 -1.86
CA LYS A 48 -0.64 9.95 -1.49
C LYS A 48 -1.52 8.99 -0.69
N LEU A 49 -1.48 7.70 -1.03
CA LEU A 49 -2.20 6.68 -0.26
C LEU A 49 -1.69 6.60 1.17
N ILE A 50 -0.37 6.45 1.33
CA ILE A 50 0.26 6.26 2.64
C ILE A 50 0.01 7.50 3.50
N ASP A 51 0.21 8.69 2.95
CA ASP A 51 -0.03 9.96 3.66
C ASP A 51 -1.48 10.06 4.16
N ALA A 52 -2.46 9.64 3.34
CA ALA A 52 -3.86 9.65 3.74
C ALA A 52 -4.16 8.66 4.87
N VAL A 53 -3.49 7.50 4.90
CA VAL A 53 -3.62 6.51 5.97
C VAL A 53 -2.98 7.01 7.26
N VAL A 54 -1.77 7.57 7.19
CA VAL A 54 -1.06 8.11 8.35
C VAL A 54 -1.85 9.26 8.96
N SER A 55 -2.32 10.21 8.14
CA SER A 55 -3.13 11.33 8.60
C SER A 55 -4.44 10.88 9.27
N ALA A 56 -5.07 9.81 8.78
CA ALA A 56 -6.27 9.25 9.40
C ALA A 56 -5.98 8.56 10.75
N MET A 57 -4.78 8.00 10.93
CA MET A 57 -4.36 7.37 12.19
C MET A 57 -3.97 8.38 13.27
N GLU A 58 -3.43 9.55 12.90
CA GLU A 58 -3.11 10.64 13.84
C GLU A 58 -4.35 11.38 14.36
N ALA A 59 -5.49 11.22 13.69
CA ALA A 59 -6.75 11.90 14.04
C ALA A 59 -7.60 11.15 15.09
N ILE A 60 -7.09 10.07 15.69
CA ILE A 60 -7.78 9.20 16.66
C ILE A 60 -6.99 9.22 17.98
#